data_AF-A0A971JXZ7-F1
#
_entry.id   AF-A0A971JXZ7-F1
#
_cell.length_a   1.000
_cell.length_b   1.000
_cell.length_c   1.000
_cell.angle_alpha   90.00
_cell.angle_beta   90.00
_cell.angle_gamma   90.00
#
_symmetry.space_group_name_H-M   'P 1'
#
loop_
_entity.id
_entity.type
_entity.pdbx_description
1 polymer ?
#
loop_
_entity_poly.entity_id
_entity_poly.type
_entity_poly.pdbx_seq_one_letter_code
_entity_poly.pdbx_strand_id
1 'polypeptide(L)'
;MQQTFEHLLGLPTQTALALLTAAGIHEVQVVPTAAPPRRNPGPQDAQRSDKGEEEGYASTRVVSVRDDGHTLIVSRFLVDSPLLRNGPAQSS
;
A
#
# COMPACT_ATOMS: atom_id res chain seq x y z
N MET A 1 23.00 16.39 -3.16
CA MET A 1 22.51 15.49 -2.09
C MET A 1 21.58 14.49 -2.75
N GLN A 2 21.88 13.19 -2.71
CA GLN A 2 20.93 12.17 -3.16
C GLN A 2 19.82 12.10 -2.09
N GLN A 3 18.61 12.57 -2.41
CA GLN A 3 17.47 12.37 -1.51
C GLN A 3 17.07 10.90 -1.61
N THR A 4 17.41 10.11 -0.59
CA THR A 4 16.99 8.71 -0.53
C THR A 4 15.52 8.67 -0.10
N PHE A 5 14.64 8.22 -1.00
CA PHE A 5 13.20 8.07 -0.74
C PHE A 5 12.86 6.81 0.07
N GLU A 6 13.83 6.23 0.77
CA GLU A 6 13.67 5.06 1.63
C GLU A 6 12.60 5.27 2.72
N HIS A 7 12.45 6.52 3.16
CA HIS A 7 11.42 6.90 4.13
C HIS A 7 9.98 6.73 3.61
N LEU A 8 9.79 6.56 2.30
CA LEU A 8 8.48 6.28 1.70
C LEU A 8 8.10 4.80 1.78
N LEU A 9 9.05 3.91 2.01
CA LEU A 9 8.81 2.47 2.01
C LEU A 9 7.83 2.08 3.11
N GLY A 10 6.82 1.29 2.74
CA GLY A 10 5.76 0.82 3.62
C GLY A 10 4.65 1.84 3.89
N LEU A 11 4.80 3.10 3.47
CA LEU A 11 3.73 4.10 3.57
C LEU A 11 2.56 3.74 2.64
N PRO A 12 1.31 4.05 3.03
CA PRO A 12 0.20 4.07 2.10
C PRO A 12 0.54 4.96 0.90
N THR A 13 0.20 4.52 -0.31
CA THR A 13 0.53 5.23 -1.54
C THR A 13 0.06 6.69 -1.49
N GLN A 14 -1.12 6.96 -0.95
CA GLN A 14 -1.65 8.30 -0.81
C GLN A 14 -0.79 9.19 0.11
N THR A 15 -0.29 8.63 1.22
CA THR A 15 0.61 9.35 2.14
C THR A 15 1.95 9.66 1.46
N ALA A 16 2.52 8.69 0.73
CA ALA A 16 3.76 8.90 0.00
C ALA A 16 3.63 10.00 -1.07
N LEU A 17 2.54 9.98 -1.84
CA LEU A 17 2.25 11.01 -2.85
C LEU A 17 2.06 12.40 -2.22
N ALA A 18 1.40 12.49 -1.07
CA ALA A 18 1.24 13.75 -0.34
C ALA A 18 2.59 14.31 0.13
N LEU A 19 3.49 13.46 0.64
CA LEU A 19 4.83 13.87 1.05
C LEU A 19 5.68 14.34 -0.13
N LEU A 20 5.65 13.62 -1.26
CA LEU A 20 6.35 14.01 -2.49
C LEU A 20 5.81 15.35 -3.02
N THR A 21 4.49 15.53 -3.02
CA THR A 21 3.85 16.79 -3.42
C THR A 21 4.30 17.95 -2.52
N ALA A 22 4.34 17.73 -1.20
CA ALA A 22 4.82 18.73 -0.25
C ALA A 22 6.31 19.07 -0.41
N ALA A 23 7.10 18.13 -0.93
CA ALA A 23 8.51 18.32 -1.28
C ALA A 23 8.73 18.95 -2.68
N GLY A 24 7.65 19.27 -3.42
CA GLY A 24 7.71 19.86 -4.76
C GLY A 24 7.91 18.85 -5.89
N ILE A 25 7.71 17.56 -5.64
CA ILE A 25 7.83 16.48 -6.62
C ILE A 25 6.41 16.08 -7.06
N HIS A 26 6.04 16.47 -8.27
CA HIS A 26 4.67 16.31 -8.78
C HIS A 26 4.52 15.25 -9.86
N GLU A 27 5.58 14.98 -10.62
CA GLU A 27 5.57 14.01 -11.72
C GLU A 27 5.91 12.62 -11.21
N VAL A 28 5.03 12.05 -10.38
CA VAL A 28 5.23 10.74 -9.76
C VAL A 28 4.32 9.71 -10.41
N GLN A 29 4.92 8.69 -11.02
CA GLN A 29 4.23 7.52 -11.54
C GLN A 29 4.07 6.46 -10.44
N VAL A 30 2.86 5.91 -10.30
CA VAL A 30 2.58 4.76 -9.42
C VAL A 30 2.42 3.52 -10.28
N VAL A 31 3.24 2.51 -10.02
CA VAL A 31 3.27 1.25 -10.78
C VAL A 31 3.05 0.08 -9.83
N PRO A 32 2.06 -0.79 -10.07
CA PRO A 32 1.92 -2.03 -9.32
C PRO A 32 3.15 -2.92 -9.48
N THR A 33 3.52 -3.62 -8.41
CA THR A 33 4.57 -4.63 -8.49
C THR A 33 4.22 -5.68 -9.55
N ALA A 34 5.20 -6.05 -10.38
CA ALA A 34 5.08 -7.14 -11.34
C ALA A 34 5.20 -8.53 -10.69
N ALA A 35 4.98 -8.62 -9.37
CA ALA A 35 5.05 -9.88 -8.65
C ALA A 35 4.00 -10.86 -9.22
N PRO A 36 4.40 -12.08 -9.61
CA PRO A 36 3.46 -13.05 -10.13
C PRO A 36 2.41 -13.42 -9.08
N PRO A 37 1.17 -13.73 -9.49
CA PRO A 37 0.15 -14.22 -8.57
C PRO A 37 0.67 -15.42 -7.78
N ARG A 38 0.25 -15.51 -6.51
CA ARG A 38 0.59 -16.66 -5.68
C ARG A 38 0.07 -17.94 -6.34
N ARG A 39 0.91 -18.98 -6.34
CA ARG A 39 0.58 -20.29 -6.94
C ARG A 39 -0.70 -20.92 -6.37
N ASN A 40 -0.92 -20.76 -5.06
CA ASN A 40 -2.15 -21.14 -4.36
C ASN A 40 -2.69 -19.94 -3.58
N PRO A 41 -3.65 -19.17 -4.15
CA PRO A 41 -4.30 -18.10 -3.42
C PRO A 41 -5.22 -18.68 -2.34
N GLY A 42 -5.17 -18.09 -1.15
CA GLY A 42 -6.18 -18.34 -0.11
C GLY A 42 -7.41 -17.46 -0.32
N PRO A 43 -8.52 -17.70 0.41
CA PRO A 43 -9.73 -16.88 0.29
C PRO A 43 -9.50 -15.39 0.55
N GLN A 44 -8.56 -15.06 1.43
CA GLN A 44 -8.18 -13.69 1.79
C GLN A 44 -7.49 -12.94 0.63
N ASP A 45 -6.87 -13.66 -0.32
CA ASP A 45 -6.25 -13.00 -1.48
C ASP A 45 -7.29 -12.29 -2.36
N ALA A 46 -8.57 -12.70 -2.32
CA ALA A 46 -9.66 -11.99 -3.00
C ALA A 46 -9.88 -10.56 -2.44
N GLN A 47 -9.52 -10.34 -1.18
CA GLN A 47 -9.58 -9.02 -0.54
C GLN A 47 -8.38 -8.14 -0.94
N ARG A 48 -7.36 -8.66 -1.63
CA ARG A 48 -6.28 -7.84 -2.22
C ARG A 48 -6.76 -7.19 -3.52
N SER A 49 -7.90 -6.52 -3.47
CA SER A 49 -8.56 -5.83 -4.58
C SER A 49 -8.84 -4.37 -4.22
N ASP A 50 -9.24 -3.56 -5.20
CA ASP A 50 -9.57 -2.14 -4.97
C ASP A 50 -10.73 -2.04 -3.98
N LYS A 51 -11.74 -2.89 -4.16
CA LYS A 51 -12.86 -3.05 -3.22
C LYS A 51 -12.40 -3.40 -1.82
N GLY A 52 -11.45 -4.33 -1.67
CA GLY A 52 -10.91 -4.68 -0.35
C GLY A 52 -10.14 -3.53 0.30
N GLU A 53 -9.55 -2.63 -0.47
CA GLU A 53 -8.91 -1.42 0.04
C GLU A 53 -9.95 -0.37 0.48
N GLU A 54 -11.00 -0.15 -0.31
CA GLU A 54 -12.14 0.72 0.06
C GLU A 54 -12.84 0.23 1.34
N GLU A 55 -12.98 -1.08 1.50
CA GLU A 55 -13.57 -1.71 2.69
C GLU A 55 -12.59 -1.80 3.88
N GLY A 56 -11.33 -1.39 3.71
CA GLY A 56 -10.32 -1.38 4.77
C GLY A 56 -9.74 -2.76 5.13
N TYR A 57 -9.91 -3.76 4.27
CA TYR A 57 -9.28 -5.09 4.36
C TYR A 57 -7.91 -5.15 3.69
N ALA A 58 -7.60 -4.19 2.83
CA ALA A 58 -6.32 -4.08 2.16
C ALA A 58 -5.77 -2.65 2.17
N SER A 59 -4.49 -2.51 1.93
CA SER A 59 -3.80 -1.22 1.81
C SER A 59 -2.70 -1.32 0.77
N THR A 60 -2.75 -0.44 -0.22
CA THR A 60 -1.68 -0.30 -1.22
C THR A 60 -0.56 0.54 -0.64
N ARG A 61 0.65 -0.03 -0.63
CA ARG A 61 1.83 0.54 0.02
C ARG A 61 3.02 0.56 -0.93
N VAL A 62 3.90 1.54 -0.74
CA VAL A 62 5.16 1.63 -1.48
C VAL A 62 6.09 0.50 -1.04
N VAL A 63 6.60 -0.27 -2.00
CA VAL A 63 7.57 -1.36 -1.76
C VAL A 63 8.95 -1.07 -2.34
N SER A 64 9.03 -0.15 -3.31
CA SER A 64 10.30 0.35 -3.84
C SER A 64 10.07 1.72 -4.47
N VAL A 65 11.12 2.52 -4.50
CA VAL A 65 11.19 3.74 -5.32
C VAL A 65 12.30 3.51 -6.34
N ARG A 66 12.08 3.85 -7.61
CA ARG A 66 13.16 3.76 -8.61
C ARG A 66 14.17 4.88 -8.40
N ASP A 67 15.38 4.68 -8.89
CA ASP A 67 16.47 5.66 -8.82
C ASP A 67 16.17 6.95 -9.58
N ASP A 68 15.15 6.95 -10.44
CA ASP A 68 14.64 8.17 -11.08
C ASP A 68 13.95 9.11 -10.09
N GLY A 69 13.55 8.66 -8.89
CA GLY A 69 12.82 9.46 -7.90
C GLY A 69 11.38 9.81 -8.30
N HIS A 70 10.93 9.33 -9.46
CA HIS A 70 9.65 9.65 -10.08
C HIS A 70 8.76 8.40 -10.20
N THR A 71 9.27 7.20 -9.92
CA THR A 71 8.46 5.98 -9.98
C THR A 71 8.34 5.32 -8.60
N LEU A 72 7.11 5.26 -8.08
CA LEU A 72 6.76 4.46 -6.92
C LEU A 72 6.27 3.08 -7.37
N ILE A 73 6.96 2.03 -6.92
CA ILE A 73 6.51 0.66 -7.07
C ILE A 73 5.69 0.31 -5.84
N VAL A 74 4.44 -0.11 -6.03
CA VAL A 74 3.50 -0.37 -4.95
C VAL A 74 3.01 -1.81 -4.93
N SER A 75 2.61 -2.30 -3.77
CA SER A 75 1.96 -3.59 -3.61
C SER A 75 0.79 -3.46 -2.66
N ARG A 76 -0.25 -4.24 -2.90
CA ARG A 76 -1.42 -4.31 -2.03
C ARG A 76 -1.24 -5.39 -0.99
N PHE A 77 -1.33 -4.99 0.28
CA PHE A 77 -1.21 -5.88 1.43
C PHE A 77 -2.57 -6.03 2.12
N LEU A 78 -2.81 -7.20 2.68
CA LEU A 78 -3.93 -7.37 3.62
C LEU A 78 -3.59 -6.62 4.91
N VAL A 79 -4.59 -6.00 5.50
CA VAL A 79 -4.50 -5.39 6.82
C VAL A 79 -5.47 -6.10 7.74
N ASP A 80 -5.05 -6.36 8.98
CA ASP A 80 -5.99 -6.82 10.00
C ASP A 80 -7.04 -5.73 10.22
N SER A 81 -8.31 -6.05 9.95
CA SER A 81 -9.40 -5.07 9.95
C SER A 81 -9.49 -4.29 11.27
N PRO A 82 -9.38 -2.95 11.25
CA PRO A 82 -9.74 -2.14 12.42
C PRO A 82 -11.26 -2.13 12.68
N LEU A 83 -12.09 -2.47 11.69
CA LEU A 83 -13.56 -2.48 11.81
C LEU A 83 -14.13 -3.63 12.67
N LEU A 84 -13.33 -4.65 13.00
CA LEU A 84 -13.74 -5.75 13.90
C LEU A 84 -13.33 -5.53 15.36
N ARG A 85 -12.66 -4.42 15.71
CA ARG A 85 -12.35 -4.11 17.11
C ARG A 85 -13.60 -3.72 17.93
N ASN A 86 -14.72 -3.44 17.27
CA ASN A 86 -16.01 -3.09 17.88
C ASN A 86 -17.10 -4.16 17.63
N GLY A 87 -16.75 -5.44 17.47
CA GLY A 87 -17.71 -6.53 17.66
C GLY A 87 -17.96 -6.74 19.17
N PRO A 88 -19.18 -7.10 19.62
CA PRO A 88 -19.47 -7.22 21.04
C PRO A 88 -18.49 -8.21 21.67
N ALA A 89 -17.91 -7.82 22.81
CA ALA A 89 -17.11 -8.70 23.63
C ALA A 89 -17.85 -10.03 23.77
N GLN A 90 -17.26 -11.12 23.30
CA GLN A 90 -17.73 -12.46 23.64
C GLN A 90 -17.47 -12.65 25.13
N SER A 91 -18.44 -12.26 25.95
CA SER A 91 -18.59 -12.70 27.32
C SER A 91 -18.88 -14.20 27.29
N SER A 92 -17.89 -14.97 27.75
CA SER A 92 -18.03 -16.35 28.21
C SER A 92 -18.95 -16.46 29.41
#